data_AF-A0A0C3BB44-F1
#
_entry.id   AF-A0A0C3BB44-F1
#
_cell.length_a   1.000
_cell.length_b   1.000
_cell.length_c   1.000
_cell.angle_alpha   90.00
_cell.angle_beta   90.00
_cell.angle_gamma   90.00
#
_symmetry.space_group_name_H-M   'P 1'
#
loop_
_entity.id
_entity.type
_entity.pdbx_description
1 polymer ?
#
loop_
_entity_poly.entity_id
_entity_poly.type
_entity_poly.pdbx_seq_one_letter_code
_entity_poly.pdbx_strand_id
1 'polypeptide(L)'
;QTLKTPHPVPPRWWETYDAIKEMRSQIVAPVDTMGCDQAQLKEMNLKNRRFSTLMSLMLSSQTKDEVTDAAVSNLREAVGGSLSVDAMLAAEEDTISEAIGKVGFWRRKTQYLKQTAQKLHDDFDSDVPKTIDDLCSLPGVGPKMAFLALQIAWNLNLGIGVDVHVHRITNRLGWHKPPMYILF
;
A
#
# COMPACT_ATOMS: atom_id res chain seq x y z
N GLN A 1 -15.71 -11.57 -8.08
CA GLN A 1 -16.64 -12.28 -8.98
C GLN A 1 -16.52 -11.67 -10.37
N THR A 2 -16.18 -12.46 -11.38
CA THR A 2 -16.23 -12.02 -12.78
C THR A 2 -17.70 -12.05 -13.23
N LEU A 3 -18.22 -10.93 -13.75
CA LEU A 3 -19.57 -10.91 -14.29
C LEU A 3 -19.68 -11.88 -15.46
N LYS A 4 -20.75 -12.68 -15.53
CA LYS A 4 -21.01 -13.58 -16.67
C LYS A 4 -21.15 -12.81 -17.99
N THR A 5 -21.64 -11.57 -17.91
CA THR A 5 -21.72 -10.64 -19.04
C THR A 5 -21.09 -9.31 -18.60
N PRO A 6 -20.00 -8.85 -19.22
CA PRO A 6 -19.42 -7.54 -18.94
C PRO A 6 -20.41 -6.42 -19.24
N HIS A 7 -20.40 -5.35 -18.45
CA HIS A 7 -21.10 -4.12 -18.82
C HIS A 7 -20.47 -3.51 -20.08
N PRO A 8 -21.26 -2.87 -20.96
CA PRO A 8 -20.70 -2.13 -22.08
C PRO A 8 -19.79 -1.03 -21.57
N VAL A 9 -18.67 -0.80 -22.27
CA VAL A 9 -17.75 0.29 -21.94
C VAL A 9 -18.47 1.64 -22.05
N PRO A 10 -18.14 2.64 -21.21
CA PRO A 10 -18.75 3.96 -21.30
C PRO A 10 -18.52 4.59 -22.69
N PRO A 11 -19.48 5.36 -23.23
CA PRO A 11 -19.25 6.11 -24.47
C PRO A 11 -18.02 7.00 -24.36
N ARG A 12 -17.20 7.07 -25.41
CA ARG A 12 -16.03 7.97 -25.46
C ARG A 12 -15.03 7.78 -24.31
N TRP A 13 -15.00 6.60 -23.69
CA TRP A 13 -14.13 6.34 -22.54
C TRP A 13 -12.65 6.50 -22.88
N TRP A 14 -12.25 6.15 -24.11
CA TRP A 14 -10.88 6.27 -24.58
C TRP A 14 -10.43 7.74 -24.64
N GLU A 15 -11.24 8.61 -25.23
CA GLU A 15 -10.97 10.05 -25.27
C GLU A 15 -10.95 10.67 -23.87
N THR A 16 -11.83 10.20 -22.97
CA THR A 16 -11.82 10.63 -21.57
C THR A 16 -10.54 10.20 -20.87
N TYR A 17 -10.10 8.95 -21.08
CA TYR A 17 -8.85 8.43 -20.55
C TYR A 17 -7.64 9.21 -21.06
N ASP A 18 -7.56 9.46 -22.38
CA ASP A 18 -6.48 10.22 -23.00
C ASP A 18 -6.42 11.65 -22.46
N ALA A 19 -7.56 12.32 -22.30
CA ALA A 19 -7.62 13.65 -21.70
C ALA A 19 -7.17 13.66 -20.22
N ILE A 20 -7.55 12.65 -19.43
CA ILE A 20 -7.07 12.50 -18.04
C ILE A 20 -5.57 12.26 -18.01
N LYS A 21 -5.06 11.43 -18.93
CA LYS A 21 -3.63 11.12 -19.03
C LYS A 21 -2.81 12.35 -19.39
N GLU A 22 -3.25 13.15 -20.36
CA GLU A 22 -2.63 14.41 -20.74
C GLU A 22 -2.68 15.43 -19.59
N MET A 23 -3.83 15.58 -18.92
CA MET A 23 -3.92 16.42 -17.72
C MET A 23 -2.95 15.97 -16.63
N ARG A 24 -2.87 14.66 -16.35
CA ARG A 24 -1.98 14.12 -15.31
C ARG A 24 -0.51 14.27 -15.67
N SER A 25 -0.12 14.22 -16.95
CA SER A 25 1.28 14.38 -17.34
C SER A 25 1.85 15.78 -17.04
N GLN A 26 0.98 16.78 -16.84
CA GLN A 26 1.37 18.16 -16.50
C GLN A 26 1.43 18.42 -14.99
N ILE A 27 1.08 17.44 -14.15
CA ILE A 27 0.97 17.60 -12.70
C ILE A 27 1.81 16.54 -12.01
N VAL A 28 2.71 16.94 -11.12
CA VAL A 28 3.41 16.01 -10.22
C VAL A 28 2.64 15.95 -8.90
N ALA A 29 2.11 14.77 -8.57
CA ALA A 29 1.46 14.51 -7.29
C ALA A 29 2.43 13.83 -6.32
N PRO A 30 2.22 13.93 -4.99
CA PRO A 30 3.07 13.29 -4.00
C PRO A 30 3.28 11.79 -4.25
N VAL A 31 2.22 11.04 -4.59
CA VAL A 31 2.30 9.61 -4.92
C VAL A 31 3.30 9.28 -6.04
N ASP A 32 3.58 10.23 -6.96
CA ASP A 32 4.48 10.01 -8.09
C ASP A 32 5.96 9.94 -7.64
N THR A 33 6.30 10.51 -6.48
CA THR A 33 7.68 10.57 -5.94
C THR A 33 7.82 10.01 -4.53
N MET A 34 6.71 9.85 -3.82
CA MET A 34 6.63 9.42 -2.42
C MET A 34 5.61 8.28 -2.22
N GLY A 35 5.22 7.60 -3.31
CA GLY A 35 4.36 6.43 -3.27
C GLY A 35 4.99 5.25 -2.53
N CYS A 36 4.17 4.29 -2.08
CA CYS A 36 4.66 3.13 -1.34
C CYS A 36 5.63 2.24 -2.14
N ASP A 37 5.61 2.33 -3.47
CA ASP A 37 6.55 1.68 -4.37
C ASP A 37 7.97 2.21 -4.26
N GLN A 38 8.17 3.43 -3.77
CA GLN A 38 9.48 4.04 -3.60
C GLN A 38 10.24 3.45 -2.41
N ALA A 39 9.53 2.91 -1.40
CA ALA A 39 10.13 2.39 -0.18
C ALA A 39 11.17 1.27 -0.46
N GLN A 40 10.91 0.41 -1.44
CA GLN A 40 11.82 -0.69 -1.79
C GLN A 40 13.13 -0.22 -2.44
N LEU A 41 13.15 0.96 -3.07
CA LEU A 41 14.31 1.41 -3.86
C LEU A 41 15.54 1.70 -2.99
N LYS A 42 15.32 1.92 -1.68
CA LYS A 42 16.36 2.17 -0.68
C LYS A 42 16.92 0.88 -0.06
N GLU A 43 16.50 -0.30 -0.53
CA GLU A 43 16.98 -1.59 -0.04
C GLU A 43 17.76 -2.37 -1.10
N MET A 44 18.77 -3.14 -0.66
CA MET A 44 19.59 -3.98 -1.54
C MET A 44 19.10 -5.43 -1.60
N ASN A 45 18.66 -5.98 -0.46
CA ASN A 45 18.17 -7.34 -0.38
C ASN A 45 16.71 -7.44 -0.86
N LEU A 46 16.38 -8.47 -1.65
CA LEU A 46 15.03 -8.66 -2.20
C LEU A 46 13.94 -8.85 -1.13
N LYS A 47 14.22 -9.57 -0.02
CA LYS A 47 13.28 -9.71 1.09
C LYS A 47 13.04 -8.35 1.77
N ASN A 48 14.10 -7.57 2.01
CA ASN A 48 13.99 -6.23 2.61
C ASN A 48 13.24 -5.24 1.70
N ARG A 49 13.43 -5.33 0.37
CA ARG A 49 12.64 -4.57 -0.61
C ARG A 49 11.15 -4.81 -0.43
N ARG A 50 10.74 -6.08 -0.40
CA ARG A 50 9.35 -6.48 -0.25
C ARG A 50 8.79 -6.08 1.11
N PHE A 51 9.57 -6.31 2.16
CA PHE A 51 9.21 -5.91 3.52
C PHE A 51 9.02 -4.40 3.64
N SER A 52 9.92 -3.60 3.06
CA SER A 52 9.79 -2.13 3.02
C SER A 52 8.53 -1.66 2.32
N THR A 53 8.18 -2.28 1.18
CA THR A 53 6.89 -2.02 0.52
C THR A 53 5.71 -2.33 1.43
N LEU A 54 5.72 -3.49 2.09
CA LEU A 54 4.64 -3.88 3.00
C LEU A 54 4.49 -2.90 4.18
N MET A 55 5.59 -2.52 4.83
CA MET A 55 5.58 -1.55 5.92
C MET A 55 5.02 -0.20 5.45
N SER A 56 5.44 0.28 4.27
CA SER A 56 4.92 1.52 3.67
C SER A 56 3.40 1.44 3.41
N LEU A 57 2.92 0.32 2.85
CA LEU A 57 1.49 0.09 2.62
C LEU A 57 0.69 0.09 3.94
N MET A 58 1.18 -0.57 4.98
CA MET A 58 0.51 -0.59 6.29
C MET A 58 0.41 0.81 6.90
N LEU A 59 1.48 1.62 6.76
CA LEU A 59 1.54 2.99 7.25
C LEU A 59 0.65 3.96 6.43
N SER A 60 0.50 3.75 5.12
CA SER A 60 -0.21 4.69 4.22
C SER A 60 -1.71 4.79 4.47
N SER A 61 -2.32 3.77 5.11
CA SER A 61 -3.75 3.82 5.44
C SER A 61 -4.12 5.08 6.23
N GLN A 62 -5.02 5.90 5.68
CA GLN A 62 -5.47 7.16 6.27
C GLN A 62 -4.30 8.11 6.63
N THR A 63 -3.24 8.10 5.83
CA THR A 63 -2.05 8.95 6.01
C THR A 63 -1.64 9.51 4.66
N LYS A 64 -1.19 10.77 4.60
CA LYS A 64 -0.72 11.38 3.35
C LYS A 64 0.60 10.74 2.90
N ASP A 65 0.87 10.79 1.59
CA ASP A 65 2.07 10.16 1.01
C ASP A 65 3.36 10.74 1.60
N GLU A 66 3.45 12.06 1.76
CA GLU A 66 4.64 12.73 2.31
C GLU A 66 4.91 12.33 3.77
N VAL A 67 3.84 12.13 4.56
CA VAL A 67 3.97 11.67 5.95
C VAL A 67 4.36 10.20 6.00
N THR A 68 3.86 9.40 5.07
CA THR A 68 4.18 7.97 4.97
C THR A 68 5.64 7.77 4.56
N ASP A 69 6.12 8.45 3.52
CA ASP A 69 7.53 8.35 3.08
C ASP A 69 8.50 8.82 4.15
N ALA A 70 8.18 9.92 4.85
CA ALA A 70 8.97 10.39 5.99
C ALA A 70 9.01 9.35 7.11
N ALA A 71 7.86 8.75 7.47
CA ALA A 71 7.79 7.73 8.51
C ALA A 71 8.59 6.46 8.15
N VAL A 72 8.52 6.00 6.90
CA VAL A 72 9.31 4.85 6.42
C VAL A 72 10.80 5.17 6.43
N SER A 73 11.20 6.39 6.07
CA SER A 73 12.60 6.82 6.11
C SER A 73 13.12 6.89 7.54
N ASN A 74 12.37 7.51 8.46
CA ASN A 74 12.70 7.55 9.88
C ASN A 74 12.79 6.14 10.48
N LEU A 75 11.84 5.26 10.14
CA LEU A 75 11.80 3.90 10.64
C LEU A 75 13.04 3.13 10.17
N ARG A 76 13.43 3.26 8.89
CA ARG A 76 14.65 2.65 8.36
C ARG A 76 15.89 3.12 9.12
N GLU A 77 16.03 4.43 9.36
CA GLU A 77 17.16 4.97 10.12
C GLU A 77 17.17 4.45 11.56
N ALA A 78 16.00 4.45 12.22
CA ALA A 78 15.85 4.00 13.60
C ALA A 78 16.20 2.52 13.81
N VAL A 79 16.02 1.67 12.78
CA VAL A 79 16.36 0.24 12.84
C VAL A 79 17.74 -0.10 12.24
N GLY A 80 18.60 0.89 12.02
CA GLY A 80 20.00 0.67 11.61
C GLY A 80 20.25 0.73 10.11
N GLY A 81 19.38 1.39 9.35
CA GLY A 81 19.62 1.77 7.95
C GLY A 81 19.10 0.80 6.90
N SER A 82 18.57 -0.36 7.28
CA SER A 82 17.87 -1.28 6.37
C SER A 82 16.62 -1.81 7.06
N LEU A 83 15.48 -1.65 6.39
CA LEU A 83 14.20 -2.09 6.91
C LEU A 83 14.02 -3.58 6.57
N SER A 84 14.40 -4.44 7.52
CA SER A 84 14.28 -5.90 7.44
C SER A 84 13.40 -6.43 8.58
N VAL A 85 12.94 -7.68 8.43
CA VAL A 85 12.19 -8.38 9.49
C VAL A 85 13.00 -8.46 10.79
N ASP A 86 14.26 -8.89 10.69
CA ASP A 86 15.14 -9.03 11.86
C ASP A 86 15.41 -7.69 12.55
N ALA A 87 15.63 -6.62 11.77
CA ALA A 87 15.85 -5.28 12.32
C ALA A 87 14.60 -4.76 13.05
N MET A 88 13.40 -5.01 12.50
CA MET A 88 12.14 -4.67 13.16
C MET A 88 11.87 -5.50 14.41
N LEU A 89 12.29 -6.77 14.44
CA LEU A 89 12.18 -7.62 15.63
C LEU A 89 13.14 -7.18 16.74
N ALA A 90 14.37 -6.77 16.39
CA ALA A 90 15.36 -6.29 17.33
C ALA A 90 15.07 -4.90 17.90
N ALA A 91 14.35 -4.03 17.18
CA ALA A 91 14.03 -2.68 17.62
C ALA A 91 13.04 -2.65 18.79
N GLU A 92 13.21 -1.74 19.75
CA GLU A 92 12.22 -1.56 20.82
C GLU A 92 10.90 -0.97 20.28
N GLU A 93 9.77 -1.29 20.92
CA GLU A 93 8.46 -0.78 20.49
C GLU A 93 8.41 0.75 20.49
N ASP A 94 9.00 1.39 21.51
CA ASP A 94 9.10 2.84 21.63
C ASP A 94 9.86 3.46 20.46
N THR A 95 10.97 2.85 20.02
CA THR A 95 11.75 3.31 18.86
C THR A 95 10.91 3.32 17.58
N ILE A 96 10.14 2.26 17.34
CA ILE A 96 9.24 2.17 16.18
C ILE A 96 8.15 3.25 16.29
N SER A 97 7.53 3.34 17.47
CA SER A 97 6.48 4.30 17.81
C SER A 97 6.90 5.75 17.54
N GLU A 98 8.09 6.14 17.99
CA GLU A 98 8.63 7.48 17.79
C GLU A 98 8.90 7.77 16.30
N ALA A 99 9.48 6.80 15.58
CA ALA A 99 9.79 6.95 14.16
C ALA A 99 8.52 7.22 13.31
N ILE A 100 7.41 6.58 13.65
CA ILE A 100 6.13 6.69 12.93
C ILE A 100 5.11 7.61 13.61
N GLY A 101 5.50 8.39 14.64
CA GLY A 101 4.55 9.13 15.51
C GLY A 101 3.67 10.17 14.82
N LYS A 102 4.00 10.56 13.58
CA LYS A 102 3.18 11.47 12.74
C LYS A 102 2.12 10.75 11.89
N VAL A 103 2.18 9.42 11.81
CA VAL A 103 1.24 8.59 11.05
C VAL A 103 -0.10 8.51 11.78
N GLY A 104 -1.21 8.53 11.03
CA GLY A 104 -2.54 8.35 11.61
C GLY A 104 -2.67 6.97 12.27
N PHE A 105 -3.20 6.93 13.49
CA PHE A 105 -3.34 5.70 14.31
C PHE A 105 -2.00 5.00 14.61
N TRP A 106 -0.90 5.75 14.71
CA TRP A 106 0.45 5.19 14.85
C TRP A 106 0.58 4.17 15.99
N ARG A 107 -0.02 4.38 17.17
CA ARG A 107 0.07 3.41 18.31
C ARG A 107 -0.37 2.01 17.92
N ARG A 108 -1.51 1.91 17.22
CA ARG A 108 -2.01 0.61 16.71
C ARG A 108 -1.13 0.08 15.60
N LYS A 109 -0.64 0.96 14.72
CA LYS A 109 0.25 0.56 13.62
C LYS A 109 1.58 0.03 14.14
N THR A 110 2.18 0.62 15.18
CA THR A 110 3.39 0.11 15.84
C THR A 110 3.22 -1.37 16.22
N GLN A 111 2.12 -1.70 16.90
CA GLN A 111 1.78 -3.08 17.27
C GLN A 111 1.63 -3.97 16.03
N TYR A 112 0.93 -3.50 14.98
CA TYR A 112 0.75 -4.27 13.75
C TYR A 112 2.06 -4.52 13.00
N LEU A 113 2.98 -3.53 12.94
CA LEU A 113 4.27 -3.71 12.29
C LEU A 113 5.11 -4.76 13.03
N LYS A 114 5.15 -4.70 14.37
CA LYS A 114 5.83 -5.70 15.21
C LYS A 114 5.25 -7.10 15.04
N GLN A 115 3.92 -7.24 15.15
CA GLN A 115 3.24 -8.52 14.96
C GLN A 115 3.41 -9.07 13.54
N THR A 116 3.43 -8.20 12.54
CA THR A 116 3.70 -8.59 11.15
C THR A 116 5.13 -9.11 11.01
N ALA A 117 6.13 -8.39 11.52
CA ALA A 117 7.51 -8.86 11.49
C ALA A 117 7.66 -10.23 12.18
N GLN A 118 7.05 -10.42 13.35
CA GLN A 118 7.05 -11.69 14.07
C GLN A 118 6.42 -12.81 13.24
N LYS A 119 5.23 -12.57 12.68
CA LYS A 119 4.52 -13.55 11.86
C LYS A 119 5.31 -13.91 10.59
N LEU A 120 5.96 -12.94 9.94
CA LEU A 120 6.81 -13.19 8.77
C LEU A 120 8.02 -14.04 9.12
N HIS A 121 8.66 -13.78 10.27
CA HIS A 121 9.76 -14.58 10.77
C HIS A 121 9.33 -16.03 11.03
N ASP A 122 8.22 -16.22 11.73
CA ASP A 122 7.80 -17.54 12.20
C ASP A 122 7.20 -18.42 11.09
N ASP A 123 6.36 -17.84 10.23
CA ASP A 123 5.54 -18.60 9.27
C ASP A 123 6.03 -18.49 7.82
N PHE A 124 6.87 -17.49 7.49
CA PHE A 124 7.17 -17.12 6.09
C PHE A 124 8.66 -16.92 5.79
N ASP A 125 9.57 -17.50 6.59
CA ASP A 125 11.03 -17.41 6.38
C ASP A 125 11.50 -15.94 6.23
N SER A 126 10.95 -15.04 7.04
CA SER A 126 11.25 -13.59 7.01
C SER A 126 11.02 -12.93 5.64
N ASP A 127 10.09 -13.44 4.82
CA ASP A 127 9.74 -12.87 3.52
C ASP A 127 8.24 -12.59 3.40
N VAL A 128 7.87 -11.62 2.56
CA VAL A 128 6.47 -11.23 2.35
C VAL A 128 5.74 -12.31 1.55
N PRO A 129 4.61 -12.87 2.00
CA PRO A 129 3.93 -13.94 1.28
C PRO A 129 3.42 -13.52 -0.11
N LYS A 130 3.22 -14.52 -0.97
CA LYS A 130 2.83 -14.36 -2.39
C LYS A 130 1.36 -14.62 -2.68
N THR A 131 0.55 -14.89 -1.66
CA THR A 131 -0.88 -15.14 -1.81
C THR A 131 -1.68 -14.05 -1.13
N ILE A 132 -2.89 -13.79 -1.64
CA ILE A 132 -3.79 -12.80 -1.03
C ILE A 132 -4.21 -13.25 0.37
N ASP A 133 -4.53 -14.53 0.56
CA ASP A 133 -5.00 -15.06 1.84
C ASP A 133 -3.92 -14.95 2.92
N ASP A 134 -2.68 -15.28 2.59
CA ASP A 134 -1.55 -15.15 3.53
C ASP A 134 -1.27 -13.68 3.86
N LEU A 135 -1.30 -12.79 2.87
CA LEU A 135 -1.15 -11.35 3.11
C LEU A 135 -2.26 -10.81 3.99
N CYS A 136 -3.51 -11.22 3.76
CA CYS A 136 -4.66 -10.85 4.58
C CYS A 136 -4.67 -11.48 5.97
N SER A 137 -3.83 -12.50 6.21
CA SER A 137 -3.61 -13.04 7.55
C SER A 137 -2.75 -12.12 8.43
N LEU A 138 -2.06 -11.14 7.84
CA LEU A 138 -1.24 -10.17 8.56
C LEU A 138 -2.13 -9.09 9.21
N PRO A 139 -1.83 -8.67 10.46
CA PRO A 139 -2.67 -7.72 11.18
C PRO A 139 -2.75 -6.37 10.47
N GLY A 140 -3.98 -5.92 10.22
CA GLY A 140 -4.24 -4.64 9.54
C GLY A 140 -4.08 -4.67 8.02
N VAL A 141 -3.75 -5.82 7.41
CA VAL A 141 -3.65 -5.96 5.94
C VAL A 141 -4.97 -6.47 5.37
N GLY A 142 -5.69 -5.61 4.67
CA GLY A 142 -6.91 -5.98 3.94
C GLY A 142 -6.65 -6.36 2.48
N PRO A 143 -7.67 -6.86 1.75
CA PRO A 143 -7.53 -7.31 0.36
C PRO A 143 -6.93 -6.26 -0.59
N LYS A 144 -7.29 -4.99 -0.42
CA LYS A 144 -6.72 -3.87 -1.18
C LYS A 144 -5.20 -3.80 -1.02
N MET A 145 -4.72 -3.85 0.22
CA MET A 145 -3.29 -3.81 0.52
C MET A 145 -2.59 -5.06 -0.01
N ALA A 146 -3.22 -6.23 0.11
CA ALA A 146 -2.67 -7.47 -0.41
C ALA A 146 -2.45 -7.40 -1.94
N PHE A 147 -3.42 -6.90 -2.71
CA PHE A 147 -3.24 -6.70 -4.16
C PHE A 147 -2.09 -5.74 -4.48
N LEU A 148 -2.01 -4.61 -3.77
CA LEU A 148 -0.92 -3.64 -3.96
C LEU A 148 0.44 -4.23 -3.58
N ALA A 149 0.52 -5.01 -2.51
CA ALA A 149 1.74 -5.69 -2.09
C ALA A 149 2.20 -6.70 -3.16
N LEU A 150 1.31 -7.52 -3.71
CA LEU A 150 1.66 -8.44 -4.80
C LEU A 150 2.12 -7.69 -6.06
N GLN A 151 1.43 -6.62 -6.44
CA GLN A 151 1.78 -5.82 -7.61
C GLN A 151 3.17 -5.18 -7.45
N ILE A 152 3.45 -4.56 -6.31
CA ILE A 152 4.66 -3.75 -6.11
C ILE A 152 5.85 -4.62 -5.67
N ALA A 153 5.65 -5.49 -4.68
CA ALA A 153 6.72 -6.27 -4.05
C ALA A 153 7.09 -7.51 -4.90
N TRP A 154 6.12 -8.07 -5.62
CA TRP A 154 6.30 -9.31 -6.38
C TRP A 154 6.14 -9.16 -7.90
N ASN A 155 5.73 -7.98 -8.38
CA ASN A 155 5.38 -7.75 -9.79
C ASN A 155 4.29 -8.72 -10.28
N LEU A 156 3.33 -9.06 -9.41
CA LEU A 156 2.22 -9.96 -9.67
C LEU A 156 0.90 -9.18 -9.73
N ASN A 157 0.37 -9.00 -10.95
CA ASN A 157 -0.89 -8.30 -11.19
C ASN A 157 -2.08 -9.26 -11.11
N LEU A 158 -2.51 -9.60 -9.88
CA LEU A 158 -3.66 -10.50 -9.64
C LEU A 158 -4.99 -9.77 -9.44
N GLY A 159 -4.96 -8.46 -9.24
CA GLY A 159 -6.14 -7.63 -9.01
C GLY A 159 -5.79 -6.15 -8.90
N ILE A 160 -6.80 -5.33 -8.65
CA ILE A 160 -6.65 -3.88 -8.48
C ILE A 160 -7.06 -3.46 -7.07
N GLY A 161 -6.28 -2.56 -6.47
CA GLY A 161 -6.59 -1.97 -5.18
C GLY A 161 -7.66 -0.87 -5.31
N VAL A 162 -8.93 -1.23 -5.17
CA VAL A 162 -10.06 -0.28 -5.24
C VAL A 162 -10.32 0.38 -3.89
N ASP A 163 -10.54 1.70 -3.89
CA ASP A 163 -10.98 2.45 -2.70
C ASP A 163 -12.03 3.52 -3.03
N VAL A 164 -12.31 4.36 -2.04
CA VAL A 164 -13.27 5.47 -2.13
C VAL A 164 -12.93 6.49 -3.22
N HIS A 165 -11.67 6.61 -3.64
CA HIS A 165 -11.28 7.51 -4.73
C HIS A 165 -11.73 6.97 -6.08
N VAL A 166 -11.60 5.66 -6.32
CA VAL A 166 -12.13 5.02 -7.54
C VAL A 166 -13.64 5.21 -7.62
N HIS A 167 -14.34 5.02 -6.49
CA HIS A 167 -15.78 5.30 -6.40
C HIS A 167 -16.10 6.76 -6.77
N ARG A 168 -15.42 7.72 -6.16
CA ARG A 168 -15.67 9.16 -6.42
C ARG A 168 -15.37 9.55 -7.86
N ILE A 169 -14.27 9.03 -8.43
CA ILE A 169 -13.86 9.32 -9.81
C ILE A 169 -14.89 8.73 -10.79
N THR A 170 -15.26 7.46 -10.63
CA THR A 170 -16.21 6.79 -11.52
C THR A 170 -17.60 7.45 -11.50
N ASN A 171 -18.06 7.92 -10.32
CA ASN A 171 -19.29 8.73 -10.24
C ASN A 171 -19.13 10.10 -10.91
N ARG A 172 -18.00 10.79 -10.72
CA ARG A 172 -17.73 12.09 -11.38
C ARG A 172 -17.67 11.97 -12.90
N LEU A 173 -17.17 10.85 -13.41
CA LEU A 173 -17.14 10.54 -14.85
C LEU A 173 -18.48 10.04 -15.40
N GLY A 174 -19.47 9.75 -14.54
CA GLY A 174 -20.75 9.17 -14.95
C GLY A 174 -20.63 7.73 -15.48
N TRP A 175 -19.58 7.01 -15.09
CA TRP A 175 -19.27 5.65 -15.57
C TRP A 175 -20.00 4.55 -14.78
N HIS A 176 -20.88 4.91 -13.86
CA HIS A 176 -21.67 3.98 -13.07
C HIS A 176 -23.14 4.40 -13.01
N LYS A 177 -24.06 3.43 -13.12
CA LYS A 177 -25.52 3.61 -13.07
C LYS A 177 -26.17 2.47 -12.27
N PRO A 178 -27.11 2.75 -11.34
CA PRO A 178 -27.40 4.07 -10.77
C PRO A 178 -26.15 4.66 -10.09
N PRO A 179 -26.10 5.95 -9.73
CA PRO A 179 -25.00 6.49 -8.94
C PRO A 179 -24.74 5.61 -7.73
N MET A 180 -23.47 5.25 -7.50
CA MET A 180 -23.15 4.34 -6.40
C MET A 180 -23.21 5.16 -5.11
N TYR A 181 -24.13 4.85 -4.20
CA TYR A 181 -24.13 5.43 -2.86
C TYR A 181 -23.35 4.50 -1.93
N ILE A 182 -22.29 4.99 -1.28
CA ILE A 182 -21.64 4.22 -0.22
C ILE A 182 -22.56 4.34 1.00
N LEU A 183 -23.21 3.24 1.37
CA LEU A 183 -23.75 3.07 2.72
C LEU A 183 -22.56 2.63 3.59
N PHE A 184 -22.11 3.52 4.48
CA PHE A 184 -21.15 3.19 5.54
C PHE A 184 -21.87 2.53 6.71
#